data_AF-A0A1H4E245-F1
#
_entry.id   AF-A0A1H4E245-F1
#
_cell.length_a   1.000
_cell.length_b   1.000
_cell.length_c   1.000
_cell.angle_alpha   90.00
_cell.angle_beta   90.00
_cell.angle_gamma   90.00
#
_symmetry.space_group_name_H-M   'P 1'
#
loop_
_entity.id
_entity.type
_entity.pdbx_description
1 polymer ?
#
loop_
_entity_poly.entity_id
_entity_poly.type
_entity_poly.pdbx_seq_one_letter_code
_entity_poly.pdbx_strand_id
1 'polypeptide(L)'
;MNDFLTLEFKFSESHTVFPKIVLSILVMLLILIVINQVIQRYKDGKLTDFNFKFFTGNYDKLKFYGTVALLIGYGLTLELLGFLLSSILFMFLIMLLYIGNLKRKAILLSLANSILTSFIIWFVFGQMFDITLP
;
A
#
# COMPACT_ATOMS: atom_id res chain seq x y z
N MET A 1 -17.28 -14.41 -35.66
CA MET A 1 -16.85 -13.20 -34.90
C MET A 1 -17.32 -13.20 -33.43
N ASN A 2 -17.84 -14.31 -32.89
CA ASN A 2 -18.21 -14.41 -31.47
C ASN A 2 -17.12 -15.05 -30.58
N ASP A 3 -16.03 -15.57 -31.18
CA ASP A 3 -14.92 -16.21 -30.45
C ASP A 3 -13.88 -15.26 -29.85
N PHE A 4 -13.89 -13.97 -30.24
CA PHE A 4 -12.97 -12.98 -29.65
C PHE A 4 -13.43 -12.49 -28.26
N LEU A 5 -14.67 -12.79 -27.87
CA LEU A 5 -15.25 -12.38 -26.59
C LEU A 5 -15.56 -13.57 -25.67
N THR A 6 -15.23 -14.80 -26.09
CA THR A 6 -15.36 -16.01 -25.27
C THR A 6 -14.01 -16.29 -24.61
N LEU A 7 -13.88 -15.86 -23.36
CA LEU A 7 -12.73 -16.19 -22.52
C LEU A 7 -12.96 -17.60 -21.95
N GLU A 8 -12.30 -18.61 -22.53
CA GLU A 8 -12.26 -19.96 -21.95
C GLU A 8 -11.42 -19.92 -20.66
N PHE A 9 -12.08 -19.58 -19.55
CA PHE A 9 -11.45 -19.46 -18.26
C PHE A 9 -11.53 -20.78 -17.49
N LYS A 10 -10.40 -21.49 -17.36
CA LYS A 10 -10.29 -22.63 -16.44
C LYS A 10 -10.15 -22.10 -15.01
N PHE A 11 -11.20 -22.26 -14.20
CA PHE A 11 -11.20 -21.86 -12.78
C PHE A 11 -9.99 -22.39 -11.97
N SER A 12 -9.41 -23.51 -12.39
CA SER A 12 -8.21 -24.09 -11.77
C SER A 12 -6.96 -23.19 -11.87
N GLU A 13 -6.85 -22.34 -12.89
CA GLU A 13 -5.69 -21.44 -13.09
C GLU A 13 -5.89 -20.03 -12.50
N SER A 14 -7.07 -19.73 -11.96
CA SER A 14 -7.40 -18.39 -11.42
C SER A 14 -6.37 -17.85 -10.43
N HIS A 15 -5.81 -18.74 -9.61
CA HIS A 15 -4.82 -18.41 -8.60
C HIS A 15 -3.51 -17.86 -9.20
N THR A 16 -3.19 -18.19 -10.46
CA THR A 16 -2.04 -17.64 -11.18
C THR A 16 -2.34 -16.38 -11.99
N VAL A 17 -3.61 -16.13 -12.32
CA VAL A 17 -4.00 -14.97 -13.14
C VAL A 17 -3.74 -13.67 -12.37
N PHE A 18 -4.17 -13.59 -11.12
CA PHE A 18 -3.98 -12.38 -10.31
C PHE A 18 -2.49 -12.05 -10.09
N PRO A 19 -1.61 -12.97 -9.65
CA PRO A 19 -0.17 -12.72 -9.56
C PRO A 19 0.46 -12.28 -10.88
N LYS A 20 0.08 -12.90 -12.01
CA LYS A 20 0.60 -12.52 -13.34
C LYS A 20 0.22 -11.09 -13.72
N ILE A 21 -1.01 -10.68 -13.48
CA ILE A 21 -1.47 -9.30 -13.76
C ILE A 21 -0.70 -8.30 -12.89
N VAL A 22 -0.62 -8.55 -11.57
CA VAL A 22 0.10 -7.66 -10.63
C VAL A 22 1.57 -7.54 -11.02
N LEU A 23 2.23 -8.65 -11.35
CA LEU A 23 3.62 -8.66 -11.81
C LEU A 23 3.79 -7.89 -13.12
N SER A 24 2.88 -8.07 -14.08
CA SER A 24 2.91 -7.34 -15.35
C SER A 24 2.81 -5.83 -15.13
N ILE A 25 1.93 -5.38 -14.25
CA ILE A 25 1.79 -3.96 -13.90
C ILE A 25 3.06 -3.44 -13.22
N LEU A 26 3.63 -4.19 -12.29
CA LEU A 26 4.89 -3.85 -11.62
C LEU A 26 6.05 -3.69 -12.61
N VAL A 27 6.20 -4.63 -13.54
CA VAL A 27 7.24 -4.58 -14.59
C VAL A 27 7.03 -3.38 -15.50
N MET A 28 5.78 -3.10 -15.92
CA MET A 28 5.45 -1.92 -16.72
C MET A 28 5.84 -0.62 -16.01
N LEU A 29 5.49 -0.47 -14.72
CA LEU A 29 5.86 0.70 -13.92
C LEU A 29 7.37 0.83 -13.78
N LEU A 30 8.08 -0.28 -13.56
CA LEU A 30 9.53 -0.29 -13.46
C LEU A 30 10.19 0.19 -14.76
N ILE A 31 9.71 -0.29 -15.91
CA ILE A 31 10.17 0.17 -17.23
C ILE A 31 9.93 1.68 -17.39
N LEU A 32 8.76 2.20 -17.01
CA LEU A 32 8.47 3.63 -17.09
C LEU A 32 9.44 4.47 -16.22
N ILE A 33 9.74 4.01 -15.01
CA ILE A 33 10.71 4.68 -14.12
C ILE A 33 12.10 4.68 -14.75
N VAL A 34 12.56 3.53 -15.27
CA VAL A 34 13.86 3.41 -15.92
C VAL A 34 13.95 4.34 -17.13
N ILE A 35 12.95 4.34 -18.01
CA ILE A 35 12.91 5.22 -19.18
C ILE A 35 12.98 6.69 -18.77
N ASN A 36 12.15 7.12 -17.81
CA ASN A 36 12.16 8.50 -17.33
C ASN A 36 13.53 8.90 -16.76
N GLN A 37 14.17 8.01 -16.00
CA GLN A 37 15.48 8.28 -15.41
C GLN A 37 16.60 8.33 -16.46
N VAL A 38 16.56 7.45 -17.46
CA VAL A 38 17.50 7.45 -18.59
C VAL A 38 17.34 8.71 -19.44
N ILE A 39 16.11 9.12 -19.74
CA ILE A 39 15.83 10.37 -20.49
C ILE A 39 16.36 11.59 -19.73
N GLN A 40 16.12 11.68 -18.42
CA GLN A 40 16.64 12.77 -17.59
C GLN A 40 18.18 12.79 -17.60
N ARG A 41 18.84 11.64 -17.42
CA ARG A 41 20.31 11.55 -17.44
C ARG A 41 20.93 11.86 -18.80
N TYR A 42 20.25 11.47 -19.88
CA TYR A 42 20.68 11.81 -21.24
C TYR A 42 20.65 13.32 -21.46
N LYS A 43 19.59 14.01 -21.00
CA LYS A 43 19.50 15.48 -21.04
C LYS A 43 20.56 16.16 -20.18
N ASP A 44 20.92 15.58 -19.04
CA ASP A 44 21.91 16.13 -18.12
C ASP A 44 23.37 15.83 -18.51
N GLY A 45 23.62 15.04 -19.57
CA GLY A 45 24.96 14.65 -20.02
C GLY A 45 25.72 13.72 -19.06
N LYS A 46 25.06 13.17 -18.04
CA LYS A 46 25.64 12.35 -16.97
C LYS A 46 25.25 10.87 -17.10
N LEU A 47 25.54 10.28 -18.26
CA LEU A 47 25.20 8.88 -18.54
C LEU A 47 26.05 7.88 -17.74
N THR A 48 27.23 8.28 -17.28
CA THR A 48 28.21 7.41 -16.60
C THR A 48 28.22 7.55 -15.07
N ASP A 49 27.59 8.59 -14.51
CA ASP A 49 27.53 8.82 -13.07
C ASP A 49 26.41 7.98 -12.42
N PHE A 50 26.72 6.72 -12.14
CA PHE A 50 25.85 5.83 -11.37
C PHE A 50 26.10 6.00 -9.86
N ASN A 51 25.41 6.95 -9.23
CA ASN A 51 25.36 7.05 -7.77
C ASN A 51 24.04 6.47 -7.24
N PHE A 52 24.00 5.15 -7.02
CA PHE A 52 22.84 4.48 -6.45
C PHE A 52 22.75 4.79 -4.95
N LYS A 53 21.92 5.78 -4.58
CA LYS A 53 21.59 6.09 -3.19
C LYS A 53 20.19 5.58 -2.88
N PHE A 54 20.08 4.43 -2.20
CA PHE A 54 18.79 3.88 -1.77
C PHE A 54 18.12 4.77 -0.72
N PHE A 55 18.91 5.34 0.19
CA PHE A 55 18.45 6.38 1.13
C PHE A 55 19.13 7.70 0.80
N THR A 56 18.36 8.78 0.70
CA THR A 56 18.90 10.14 0.64
C THR A 56 19.48 10.51 2.01
N GLY A 57 20.50 11.37 2.06
CA GLY A 57 21.21 11.68 3.31
C GLY A 57 20.35 12.28 4.43
N ASN A 58 19.17 12.82 4.09
CA ASN A 58 18.24 13.46 5.03
C ASN A 58 16.83 12.84 4.98
N TYR A 59 16.74 11.51 4.93
CA TYR A 59 15.44 10.84 4.94
C TYR A 59 14.79 10.90 6.33
N ASP A 60 13.46 10.88 6.35
CA ASP A 60 12.63 11.06 7.54
C ASP A 60 12.60 9.77 8.38
N LYS A 61 13.68 9.54 9.16
CA LYS A 61 13.93 8.30 9.91
C LYS A 61 12.76 7.89 10.80
N LEU A 62 12.12 8.86 11.45
CA LEU A 62 11.00 8.62 12.36
C LEU A 62 9.79 8.02 11.63
N LYS A 63 9.45 8.57 10.45
CA LYS A 63 8.35 8.03 9.65
C LYS A 63 8.71 6.65 9.09
N PHE A 64 9.96 6.47 8.66
CA PHE A 64 10.40 5.18 8.12
C PHE A 64 10.32 4.06 9.16
N TYR A 65 11.06 4.20 10.28
CA TYR A 65 11.08 3.18 11.32
C TYR A 65 9.74 3.08 12.07
N GLY A 66 9.02 4.20 12.23
CA GLY A 66 7.70 4.21 12.84
C GLY A 66 6.68 3.42 12.01
N THR A 67 6.69 3.55 10.68
CA THR A 67 5.81 2.77 9.80
C THR A 67 6.15 1.28 9.85
N VAL A 68 7.44 0.92 9.84
CA VAL A 68 7.86 -0.49 9.97
C VAL A 68 7.41 -1.07 11.31
N ALA A 69 7.60 -0.33 12.41
CA ALA A 69 7.18 -0.77 13.74
C ALA A 69 5.66 -0.92 13.84
N LEU A 70 4.88 0.03 13.29
CA LEU A 70 3.42 -0.04 13.26
C LEU A 70 2.92 -1.20 12.41
N LEU A 71 3.58 -1.50 11.29
CA LEU A 71 3.21 -2.63 10.43
C LEU A 71 3.40 -3.97 11.14
N ILE A 72 4.53 -4.16 11.81
CA ILE A 72 4.80 -5.37 12.61
C ILE A 72 3.80 -5.44 13.78
N GLY A 73 3.59 -4.32 14.48
CA GLY A 73 2.66 -4.23 15.60
C GLY A 73 1.24 -4.61 15.21
N TYR A 74 0.75 -4.13 14.06
CA TYR A 74 -0.59 -4.45 13.56
C TYR A 74 -0.79 -5.95 13.35
N GLY A 75 0.21 -6.62 12.75
CA GLY A 75 0.18 -8.07 12.55
C GLY A 75 0.10 -8.85 13.87
N LEU A 76 0.82 -8.40 14.90
CA LEU A 76 0.82 -9.05 16.22
C LEU A 76 -0.48 -8.81 16.99
N THR A 77 -1.08 -7.63 16.87
CA THR A 77 -2.32 -7.31 17.60
C THR A 77 -3.58 -7.87 16.93
N LEU A 78 -3.51 -8.24 15.65
CA LEU A 78 -4.64 -8.79 14.90
C LEU A 78 -5.24 -10.01 15.60
N GLU A 79 -4.42 -10.96 16.04
CA GLU A 79 -4.88 -12.18 16.73
C GLU A 79 -5.37 -11.89 18.16
N LEU A 80 -4.86 -10.83 18.79
CA LEU A 80 -5.16 -10.50 20.20
C LEU A 80 -6.43 -9.64 20.34
N LEU A 81 -6.59 -8.62 19.49
CA LEU A 81 -7.63 -7.60 19.58
C LEU A 81 -8.72 -7.76 18.50
N GLY A 82 -8.48 -8.60 17.50
CA GLY A 82 -9.31 -8.71 16.30
C GLY A 82 -9.07 -7.57 15.30
N PHE A 83 -9.59 -7.77 14.09
CA PHE A 83 -9.41 -6.88 12.93
C PHE A 83 -9.87 -5.45 13.19
N LEU A 84 -11.08 -5.28 13.75
CA LEU A 84 -11.71 -3.95 13.84
C LEU A 84 -10.95 -3.03 14.81
N LEU A 85 -10.67 -3.51 16.02
CA LEU A 85 -9.93 -2.75 17.03
C LEU A 85 -8.49 -2.49 16.59
N SER A 86 -7.80 -3.50 16.06
CA SER A 86 -6.43 -3.34 15.53
C SER A 86 -6.40 -2.32 14.40
N SER A 87 -7.33 -2.38 13.45
CA SER A 87 -7.37 -1.46 12.31
C SER A 87 -7.60 -0.03 12.76
N ILE A 88 -8.56 0.24 13.65
CA ILE A 88 -8.80 1.60 14.16
C ILE A 88 -7.54 2.15 14.84
N LEU A 89 -6.93 1.36 15.72
CA LEU A 89 -5.75 1.79 16.49
C LEU A 89 -4.55 2.08 15.57
N PHE A 90 -4.20 1.16 14.68
CA PHE A 90 -3.02 1.31 13.83
C PHE A 90 -3.25 2.29 12.68
N MET A 91 -4.47 2.40 12.13
CA MET A 91 -4.81 3.46 11.17
C MET A 91 -4.75 4.85 11.81
N PHE A 92 -5.18 4.98 13.06
CA PHE A 92 -5.05 6.25 13.78
C PHE A 92 -3.58 6.61 14.03
N LEU A 93 -2.78 5.67 14.54
CA LEU A 93 -1.36 5.87 14.84
C LEU A 93 -0.53 6.19 13.59
N ILE A 94 -0.76 5.48 12.48
CA ILE A 94 -0.05 5.78 11.23
C ILE A 94 -0.44 7.16 10.72
N MET A 95 -1.72 7.54 10.79
CA MET A 95 -2.16 8.86 10.34
C MET A 95 -1.54 9.97 11.20
N LEU A 96 -1.42 9.75 12.52
CA LEU A 96 -0.68 10.61 13.45
C LEU A 96 0.81 10.74 13.10
N LEU A 97 1.47 9.63 12.74
CA LEU A 97 2.88 9.61 12.35
C LEU A 97 3.16 10.50 11.14
N TYR A 98 2.21 10.57 10.19
CA TYR A 98 2.35 11.33 8.95
C TYR A 98 1.78 12.75 9.00
N ILE A 99 0.99 13.12 10.01
CA ILE A 99 0.23 14.39 10.04
C ILE A 99 1.12 15.65 10.10
N GLY A 100 2.36 15.51 10.59
CA GLY A 100 3.38 16.56 10.67
C GLY A 100 3.09 17.67 11.69
N ASN A 101 1.87 18.22 11.72
CA ASN A 101 1.39 19.24 12.64
C ASN A 101 0.22 18.73 13.48
N LEU A 102 0.44 18.58 14.79
CA LEU A 102 -0.55 18.10 15.76
C LEU A 102 -1.57 19.17 16.14
N LYS A 103 -2.37 19.60 15.16
CA LYS A 103 -3.53 20.48 15.41
C LYS A 103 -4.71 19.64 15.87
N ARG A 104 -5.50 20.14 16.83
CA ARG A 104 -6.70 19.46 17.35
C ARG A 104 -7.65 18.98 16.24
N LYS A 105 -7.90 19.84 15.24
CA LYS A 105 -8.73 19.51 14.08
C LYS A 105 -8.17 18.32 13.29
N ALA A 106 -6.86 18.27 13.10
CA ALA A 106 -6.20 17.23 12.31
C ALA A 106 -6.22 15.88 13.04
N ILE A 107 -6.03 15.89 14.37
CA ILE A 107 -6.16 14.69 15.21
C ILE A 107 -7.59 14.15 15.18
N LEU A 108 -8.60 15.02 15.33
CA LEU A 108 -10.00 14.63 15.24
C LEU A 108 -10.36 14.05 13.88
N LEU A 109 -9.87 14.65 12.78
CA LEU A 109 -10.07 14.13 11.44
C LEU A 109 -9.43 12.75 11.27
N SER A 110 -8.25 12.55 11.85
CA SER A 110 -7.54 11.27 11.78
C SER A 110 -8.27 10.18 12.56
N LEU A 111 -8.80 10.51 13.73
CA LEU A 111 -9.61 9.60 14.52
C LEU A 111 -10.90 9.22 13.77
N ALA A 112 -11.63 10.22 13.27
CA ALA A 112 -12.85 9.99 12.50
C ALA A 112 -12.58 9.12 11.26
N ASN A 113 -11.50 9.41 10.52
CA ASN A 113 -11.11 8.64 9.35
C ASN A 113 -10.77 7.19 9.72
N SER A 114 -9.97 6.97 10.77
CA SER A 114 -9.58 5.62 11.19
C SER A 114 -10.79 4.76 11.56
N ILE A 115 -11.79 5.34 12.25
CA ILE A 115 -13.03 4.67 12.61
C ILE A 115 -13.84 4.36 11.34
N LEU A 116 -14.13 5.39 10.54
CA LEU A 116 -15.02 5.28 9.39
C LEU A 116 -14.48 4.30 8.35
N THR A 117 -13.19 4.40 8.00
CA THR A 117 -12.56 3.49 7.05
C THR A 117 -12.53 2.05 7.56
N SER A 118 -12.17 1.83 8.83
CA SER A 118 -12.13 0.48 9.40
C SER A 118 -13.53 -0.16 9.44
N PHE A 119 -14.56 0.61 9.80
CA PHE A 119 -15.94 0.13 9.79
C PHE A 119 -16.44 -0.20 8.39
N ILE A 120 -16.15 0.63 7.39
CA ILE A 120 -16.55 0.37 6.01
C ILE A 120 -15.92 -0.93 5.50
N ILE A 121 -14.61 -1.13 5.74
CA ILE A 121 -13.92 -2.35 5.31
C ILE A 121 -14.51 -3.57 6.02
N TRP A 122 -14.70 -3.50 7.33
CA TRP A 122 -15.32 -4.57 8.10
C TRP A 122 -16.72 -4.92 7.58
N PHE A 123 -17.54 -3.92 7.26
CA PHE A 123 -18.88 -4.13 6.72
C PHE A 123 -18.85 -4.77 5.33
N VAL A 124 -18.03 -4.24 4.42
CA VAL A 124 -17.95 -4.75 3.04
C VAL A 124 -17.42 -6.18 3.02
N PHE A 125 -16.30 -6.46 3.70
CA PHE A 125 -15.70 -7.79 3.67
C PHE A 125 -16.43 -8.79 4.56
N GLY A 126 -16.81 -8.37 5.77
CA GLY A 126 -17.44 -9.26 6.74
C GLY A 126 -18.93 -9.52 6.50
N GLN A 127 -19.68 -8.54 6.00
CA GLN A 127 -21.14 -8.67 5.82
C GLN A 127 -21.56 -8.77 4.35
N MET A 128 -20.95 -8.01 3.44
CA MET A 128 -21.36 -8.06 2.03
C MET A 128 -20.70 -9.21 1.26
N PHE A 129 -19.48 -9.60 1.63
CA PHE A 129 -18.72 -10.65 0.95
C PHE A 129 -18.58 -11.95 1.75
N ASP A 130 -19.08 -11.99 2.99
CA ASP A 130 -18.94 -13.15 3.90
C ASP A 130 -17.50 -13.68 4.02
N ILE A 131 -16.52 -12.78 3.96
CA ILE A 131 -15.11 -13.10 4.16
C ILE A 131 -14.79 -12.94 5.65
N THR A 132 -14.32 -14.02 6.27
CA THR A 132 -13.89 -14.00 7.68
C THR A 132 -12.66 -13.13 7.84
N LEU A 133 -12.81 -12.05 8.61
CA LEU A 133 -11.69 -11.21 9.06
C LEU A 133 -11.22 -11.74 10.43
N PRO A 134 -9.89 -11.72 10.71
CA PRO A 134 -9.33 -12.18 11.97
C PRO A 134 -9.85 -11.44 13.20
#